data_AF-A0A835B4N5-F1
#
_entry.id   AF-A0A835B4N5-F1
#
_cell.length_a   1.000
_cell.length_b   1.000
_cell.length_c   1.000
_cell.angle_alpha   90.00
_cell.angle_beta   90.00
_cell.angle_gamma   90.00
#
_symmetry.space_group_name_H-M   'P 1'
#
loop_
_entity.id
_entity.type
_entity.pdbx_description
1 polymer ?
#
loop_
_entity_poly.entity_id
_entity_poly.type
_entity_poly.pdbx_seq_one_letter_code
_entity_poly.pdbx_strand_id
1 'polypeptide(L)'
;MAPAFKRELLKNLLLGLRARTEACSFDAMSIHDRKLSIKLSADVAMAAARGVAGGHARWPTAIMAAAAAASSGNPRTCKAARSRCKRVVRRCVDAKRMRRGCCAAARSAAAATSSEVARRMVRRRTMALRKMIPGGDAAGDEAALLREAMDYVVHLRAQVDVLRRVSAAVQTSTVVLRYGSCSEYGRIVVTDGSEKDEHLKEDHASGMI
;
A
#
# COMPACT_ATOMS: atom_id res chain seq x y z
N MET A 1 5.61 13.75 -3.26
CA MET A 1 4.52 13.42 -2.32
C MET A 1 4.86 14.04 -0.97
N ALA A 2 3.92 14.74 -0.34
CA ALA A 2 4.20 15.47 0.89
C ALA A 2 4.74 14.52 1.98
N PRO A 3 5.87 14.82 2.63
CA PRO A 3 6.41 14.00 3.73
C PRO A 3 5.39 13.84 4.88
N ALA A 4 4.46 14.79 5.03
CA ALA A 4 3.35 14.73 5.95
C ALA A 4 2.46 13.48 5.77
N PHE A 5 2.12 13.12 4.52
CA PHE A 5 1.29 11.93 4.27
C PHE A 5 2.00 10.65 4.72
N LYS A 6 3.28 10.47 4.36
CA LYS A 6 4.00 9.24 4.72
C LYS A 6 4.14 9.08 6.24
N ARG A 7 4.34 10.19 6.96
CA ARG A 7 4.35 10.20 8.43
C ARG A 7 2.99 9.81 9.01
N GLU A 8 1.91 10.37 8.49
CA GLU A 8 0.56 10.08 8.98
C GLU A 8 0.15 8.64 8.68
N LEU A 9 0.47 8.14 7.48
CA LEU A 9 0.31 6.73 7.13
C LEU A 9 1.08 5.82 8.09
N LEU A 10 2.36 6.12 8.38
CA LEU A 10 3.16 5.32 9.31
C LEU A 10 2.58 5.34 10.73
N LYS A 11 2.19 6.51 11.23
CA LYS A 11 1.57 6.67 12.54
C LYS A 11 0.31 5.82 12.65
N ASN A 12 -0.61 5.95 11.68
CA ASN A 12 -1.85 5.18 11.66
C ASN A 12 -1.62 3.68 11.50
N LEU A 13 -0.59 3.27 10.74
CA LEU A 13 -0.21 1.87 10.62
C LEU A 13 0.28 1.29 11.95
N LEU A 14 1.17 1.98 12.66
CA LEU A 14 1.68 1.52 13.96
C LEU A 14 0.57 1.43 15.00
N LEU A 15 -0.32 2.44 15.06
CA LEU A 15 -1.50 2.41 15.93
C LEU A 15 -2.41 1.23 15.60
N GLY A 16 -2.71 1.00 14.32
CA GLY A 16 -3.56 -0.10 13.86
C GLY A 16 -2.95 -1.50 14.07
N LEU A 17 -1.63 -1.61 14.07
CA LEU A 17 -0.93 -2.87 14.41
C LEU A 17 -0.96 -3.11 15.91
N ARG A 18 -0.66 -2.10 16.74
CA ARG A 18 -0.71 -2.18 18.20
C ARG A 18 -2.11 -2.54 18.72
N ALA A 19 -3.15 -1.89 18.21
CA ALA A 19 -4.53 -2.21 18.60
C ALA A 19 -4.86 -3.69 18.31
N ARG A 20 -4.31 -4.26 17.23
CA ARG A 20 -4.50 -5.67 16.89
C ARG A 20 -3.71 -6.61 17.78
N THR A 21 -2.48 -6.24 18.15
CA THR A 21 -1.65 -7.03 19.08
C THR A 21 -2.28 -7.09 20.46
N GLU A 22 -2.95 -6.02 20.89
CA GLU A 22 -3.67 -5.94 22.17
C GLU A 22 -5.00 -6.72 22.12
N ALA A 23 -5.71 -6.70 20.98
CA ALA A 23 -7.01 -7.36 20.84
C ALA A 23 -6.94 -8.87 20.61
N CYS A 24 -5.86 -9.40 20.03
CA CYS A 24 -5.75 -10.80 19.66
C CYS A 24 -4.32 -11.34 19.82
N SER A 25 -4.18 -12.54 20.40
CA SER A 25 -2.90 -13.25 20.38
C SER A 25 -2.56 -13.71 18.96
N PHE A 26 -1.31 -13.49 18.53
CA PHE A 26 -0.85 -13.96 17.23
C PHE A 26 -0.81 -15.47 17.12
N ASP A 27 -0.57 -16.19 18.22
CA ASP A 27 -0.43 -17.66 18.22
C ASP A 27 -1.73 -18.36 17.83
N ALA A 28 -2.87 -17.72 18.07
CA ALA A 28 -4.18 -18.21 17.64
C ALA A 28 -4.44 -18.01 16.14
N MET A 29 -3.70 -17.12 15.46
CA MET A 29 -3.93 -16.76 14.06
C MET A 29 -3.05 -17.53 13.09
N SER A 30 -3.64 -18.01 12.00
CA SER A 30 -2.88 -18.58 10.88
C SER A 30 -1.98 -17.52 10.23
N ILE A 31 -0.90 -17.95 9.56
CA ILE A 31 -0.02 -17.05 8.80
C ILE A 31 -0.81 -16.24 7.76
N HIS A 32 -1.85 -16.86 7.17
CA HIS A 32 -2.72 -16.19 6.22
C HIS A 32 -3.47 -15.01 6.88
N ASP A 33 -4.06 -15.24 8.05
CA ASP A 33 -4.80 -14.21 8.79
C ASP A 33 -3.88 -13.09 9.25
N ARG A 34 -2.64 -13.40 9.65
CA ARG A 34 -1.62 -12.39 9.97
C ARG A 34 -1.28 -11.53 8.75
N LYS A 35 -1.11 -12.12 7.56
CA LYS A 35 -0.86 -11.38 6.31
C LYS A 35 -2.02 -10.49 5.92
N LEU A 36 -3.25 -11.01 5.98
CA LEU A 36 -4.46 -10.24 5.71
C LEU A 36 -4.63 -9.10 6.72
N SER A 37 -4.34 -9.35 7.98
CA SER A 37 -4.36 -8.37 9.06
C SER A 37 -3.44 -7.18 8.79
N ILE A 38 -2.18 -7.47 8.44
CA ILE A 38 -1.20 -6.43 8.09
C ILE A 38 -1.67 -5.62 6.88
N LYS A 39 -2.13 -6.31 5.83
CA LYS A 39 -2.67 -5.65 4.63
C LYS A 39 -3.84 -4.73 4.98
N LEU A 40 -4.84 -5.22 5.71
CA LEU A 40 -6.01 -4.45 6.11
C LEU A 40 -5.61 -3.24 6.96
N SER A 41 -4.70 -3.40 7.92
CA SER A 41 -4.18 -2.28 8.72
C SER A 41 -3.46 -1.24 7.86
N ALA A 42 -2.70 -1.66 6.84
CA ALA A 42 -2.04 -0.76 5.91
C ALA A 42 -3.02 -0.03 4.97
N ASP A 43 -4.06 -0.72 4.50
CA ASP A 43 -5.10 -0.14 3.64
C ASP A 43 -5.93 0.90 4.42
N VAL A 44 -6.33 0.58 5.66
CA VAL A 44 -7.04 1.51 6.56
C VAL A 44 -6.18 2.71 6.91
N ALA A 45 -4.90 2.50 7.26
CA ALA A 45 -3.98 3.59 7.58
C ALA A 45 -3.77 4.55 6.39
N MET A 46 -3.68 4.01 5.17
CA MET A 46 -3.56 4.82 3.96
C MET A 46 -4.82 5.64 3.68
N ALA A 47 -6.00 5.02 3.83
CA ALA A 47 -7.26 5.71 3.65
C ALA A 47 -7.46 6.82 4.69
N ALA A 48 -7.15 6.56 5.97
CA ALA A 48 -7.22 7.53 7.05
C ALA A 48 -6.27 8.72 6.82
N ALA A 49 -5.02 8.45 6.45
CA ALA A 49 -4.02 9.49 6.16
C ALA A 49 -4.43 10.39 4.98
N ARG A 50 -5.19 9.86 4.00
CA ARG A 50 -5.72 10.65 2.89
C ARG A 50 -6.83 11.59 3.33
N GLY A 51 -7.73 11.13 4.20
CA GLY A 51 -8.85 11.93 4.72
C GLY A 51 -8.39 13.19 5.46
N VAL A 52 -7.25 13.11 6.15
CA VAL A 52 -6.60 14.26 6.81
C VAL A 52 -6.00 15.25 5.80
N ALA A 53 -5.57 14.78 4.62
CA ALA A 53 -4.87 15.59 3.64
C ALA A 53 -5.77 16.39 2.68
N GLY A 54 -7.10 16.37 2.87
CA GLY A 54 -8.06 17.14 2.07
C GLY A 54 -8.27 16.59 0.65
N GLY A 55 -9.52 16.29 0.32
CA GLY A 55 -9.94 15.87 -1.02
C GLY A 55 -11.08 14.85 -1.00
N HIS A 56 -12.04 15.03 -1.89
CA HIS A 56 -13.18 14.12 -2.10
C HIS A 56 -12.79 12.91 -2.96
N ALA A 57 -11.66 12.26 -2.63
CA ALA A 57 -11.31 10.98 -3.23
C ALA A 57 -12.25 9.91 -2.67
N ARG A 58 -12.77 9.04 -3.56
CA ARG A 58 -13.76 8.00 -3.23
C ARG A 58 -13.08 6.68 -2.89
N TRP A 59 -11.85 6.47 -3.37
CA TRP A 59 -11.08 5.27 -3.07
C TRP A 59 -10.80 5.08 -1.57
N PRO A 60 -10.51 6.11 -0.74
CA PRO A 60 -10.32 5.93 0.69
C PRO A 60 -11.59 5.42 1.38
N THR A 61 -12.74 6.01 1.07
CA THR A 61 -14.04 5.59 1.61
C THR A 61 -14.39 4.16 1.18
N ALA A 62 -14.11 3.81 -0.08
CA ALA A 62 -14.32 2.45 -0.59
C ALA A 62 -13.44 1.42 0.13
N ILE A 63 -12.18 1.77 0.44
CA ILE A 63 -11.28 0.92 1.23
C ILE A 63 -11.79 0.75 2.66
N MET A 64 -12.18 1.84 3.34
CA MET A 64 -12.71 1.76 4.70
C MET A 64 -13.99 0.92 4.78
N ALA A 65 -14.89 1.07 3.81
CA ALA A 65 -16.11 0.25 3.71
C ALA A 65 -15.77 -1.25 3.52
N ALA A 66 -14.78 -1.56 2.68
CA ALA A 66 -14.31 -2.93 2.47
C ALA A 66 -13.66 -3.52 3.74
N ALA A 67 -12.88 -2.71 4.47
CA ALA A 67 -12.25 -3.13 5.72
C ALA A 67 -13.29 -3.41 6.82
N ALA A 68 -14.30 -2.54 6.97
CA ALA A 68 -15.41 -2.74 7.90
C ALA A 68 -16.22 -4.02 7.58
N ALA A 69 -16.40 -4.32 6.29
CA ALA A 69 -17.05 -5.55 5.87
C ALA A 69 -16.20 -6.80 6.18
N ALA A 70 -14.87 -6.69 6.16
CA ALA A 70 -13.97 -7.78 6.48
C ALA A 70 -13.87 -8.08 7.98
N SER A 71 -14.01 -7.07 8.85
CA SER A 71 -13.96 -7.22 10.31
C SER A 71 -15.25 -7.76 10.92
N SER A 72 -16.40 -7.61 10.26
CA SER A 72 -17.70 -8.02 10.78
C SER A 72 -17.89 -9.55 10.90
N GLY A 73 -16.92 -10.39 10.50
CA GLY A 73 -17.02 -11.86 10.56
C GLY A 73 -18.18 -12.46 9.76
N ASN A 74 -19.01 -11.64 9.12
CA ASN A 74 -20.20 -12.07 8.41
C ASN A 74 -19.76 -12.56 7.02
N PRO A 75 -19.90 -13.86 6.70
CA PRO A 75 -19.50 -14.40 5.40
C PRO A 75 -20.47 -14.00 4.27
N ARG A 76 -20.91 -12.73 4.21
CA ARG A 76 -21.77 -12.22 3.12
C ARG A 76 -21.00 -11.95 1.82
N THR A 77 -19.79 -12.49 1.69
CA THR A 77 -19.06 -12.58 0.42
C THR A 77 -18.79 -14.01 -0.04
N CYS A 78 -19.63 -14.98 0.36
CA CYS A 78 -19.96 -16.13 -0.50
C CYS A 78 -20.64 -15.70 -1.84
N LYS A 79 -20.67 -14.41 -2.18
CA LYS A 79 -20.81 -13.96 -3.57
C LYS A 79 -19.73 -14.55 -4.48
N ALA A 80 -18.52 -14.87 -4.01
CA ALA A 80 -17.51 -15.49 -4.88
C ALA A 80 -17.92 -16.91 -5.33
N ALA A 81 -18.35 -17.78 -4.41
CA ALA A 81 -18.83 -19.14 -4.70
C ALA A 81 -20.20 -19.15 -5.40
N ARG A 82 -21.16 -18.33 -4.93
CA ARG A 82 -22.48 -18.16 -5.57
C ARG A 82 -22.38 -17.47 -6.94
N SER A 83 -21.37 -16.61 -7.15
CA SER A 83 -21.05 -16.06 -8.48
C SER A 83 -20.32 -17.06 -9.37
N ARG A 84 -19.53 -18.01 -8.86
CA ARG A 84 -18.97 -19.09 -9.70
C ARG A 84 -20.10 -19.95 -10.27
N CYS A 85 -21.06 -20.39 -9.44
CA CYS A 85 -22.23 -21.13 -9.92
C CYS A 85 -23.12 -20.29 -10.86
N LYS A 86 -23.39 -19.01 -10.53
CA LYS A 86 -24.14 -18.12 -11.45
C LYS A 86 -23.38 -17.75 -12.72
N ARG A 87 -22.05 -17.68 -12.70
CA ARG A 87 -21.19 -17.33 -13.85
C ARG A 87 -21.03 -18.52 -14.79
N VAL A 88 -21.05 -19.74 -14.27
CA VAL A 88 -21.12 -20.97 -15.07
C VAL A 88 -22.49 -21.08 -15.76
N VAL A 89 -23.59 -20.91 -15.03
CA VAL A 89 -24.95 -20.95 -15.62
C VAL A 89 -25.17 -19.78 -16.60
N ARG A 90 -24.70 -18.57 -16.29
CA ARG A 90 -24.73 -17.44 -17.23
C ARG A 90 -23.83 -17.66 -18.44
N ARG A 91 -22.64 -18.27 -18.32
CA ARG A 91 -21.80 -18.64 -19.47
C ARG A 91 -22.54 -19.55 -20.46
N CYS A 92 -23.34 -20.50 -19.97
CA CYS A 92 -24.11 -21.40 -20.83
C CYS A 92 -25.24 -20.67 -21.59
N VAL A 93 -25.95 -19.75 -20.91
CA VAL A 93 -27.02 -18.95 -21.53
C VAL A 93 -26.45 -17.85 -22.45
N ASP A 94 -25.36 -17.21 -22.05
CA ASP A 94 -24.65 -16.20 -22.83
C ASP A 94 -23.95 -16.81 -24.04
N ALA A 95 -23.44 -18.06 -23.98
CA ALA A 95 -22.93 -18.75 -25.17
C ALA A 95 -24.05 -19.02 -26.19
N LYS A 96 -25.26 -19.35 -25.72
CA LYS A 96 -26.45 -19.57 -26.57
C LYS A 96 -26.98 -18.25 -27.15
N ARG A 97 -26.91 -17.15 -26.39
CA ARG A 97 -27.26 -15.79 -26.83
C ARG A 97 -26.19 -15.15 -27.72
N MET A 98 -24.91 -15.44 -27.47
CA MET A 98 -23.75 -14.99 -28.26
C MET A 98 -23.73 -15.68 -29.63
N ARG A 99 -24.13 -16.94 -29.76
CA ARG A 99 -24.34 -17.54 -31.10
C ARG A 99 -25.41 -16.81 -31.92
N ARG A 100 -26.48 -16.29 -31.30
CA ARG A 100 -27.50 -15.49 -32.00
C ARG A 100 -27.09 -14.03 -32.22
N GLY A 101 -26.33 -13.45 -31.29
CA GLY A 101 -25.83 -12.07 -31.36
C GLY A 101 -24.59 -11.88 -32.25
N CYS A 102 -23.72 -12.89 -32.37
CA CYS A 102 -22.55 -12.85 -33.26
C CYS A 102 -22.97 -12.72 -34.73
N CYS A 103 -24.08 -13.33 -35.15
CA CYS A 103 -24.58 -13.21 -36.52
C CYS A 103 -25.12 -11.80 -36.84
N ALA A 104 -25.58 -11.06 -35.83
CA ALA A 104 -26.05 -9.68 -35.97
C ALA A 104 -24.91 -8.66 -35.79
N ALA A 105 -23.98 -8.92 -34.86
CA ALA A 105 -22.80 -8.10 -34.61
C ALA A 105 -21.72 -8.24 -35.68
N ALA A 106 -21.60 -9.40 -36.34
CA ALA A 106 -20.71 -9.57 -37.49
C ALA A 106 -21.13 -8.68 -38.67
N ARG A 107 -22.45 -8.50 -38.86
CA ARG A 107 -23.01 -7.61 -39.91
C ARG A 107 -22.75 -6.12 -39.63
N SER A 108 -22.66 -5.70 -38.37
CA SER A 108 -22.34 -4.32 -37.98
C SER A 108 -20.85 -4.07 -37.73
N ALA A 109 -20.05 -5.11 -37.49
CA ALA A 109 -18.60 -5.01 -37.38
C ALA A 109 -17.93 -4.76 -38.73
N ALA A 110 -18.47 -5.32 -39.82
CA ALA A 110 -17.99 -5.09 -41.19
C ALA A 110 -18.19 -3.64 -41.68
N ALA A 111 -19.10 -2.88 -41.05
CA ALA A 111 -19.41 -1.49 -41.37
C ALA A 111 -18.98 -0.50 -40.25
N ALA A 112 -18.29 -0.97 -39.21
CA ALA A 112 -17.89 -0.12 -38.09
C ALA A 112 -16.77 0.82 -38.52
N THR A 113 -16.99 2.12 -38.40
CA THR A 113 -15.94 3.12 -38.68
C THR A 113 -14.78 2.96 -37.69
N SER A 114 -13.59 3.41 -38.10
CA SER A 114 -12.41 3.52 -37.23
C SER A 114 -12.73 4.18 -35.87
N SER A 115 -13.56 5.23 -35.90
CA SER A 115 -14.05 5.94 -34.71
C SER A 115 -14.83 5.02 -33.77
N GLU A 116 -15.67 4.15 -34.30
CA GLU A 116 -16.48 3.26 -33.47
C GLU A 116 -15.65 2.12 -32.84
N VAL A 117 -14.66 1.61 -33.58
CA VAL A 117 -13.67 0.67 -33.03
C VAL A 117 -12.89 1.33 -31.88
N ALA A 118 -12.40 2.56 -32.08
CA ALA A 118 -11.71 3.32 -31.04
C ALA A 118 -12.59 3.53 -29.80
N ARG A 119 -13.86 3.92 -29.97
CA ARG A 119 -14.82 4.09 -28.86
C ARG A 119 -15.03 2.79 -28.09
N ARG A 120 -15.13 1.64 -28.78
CA ARG A 120 -15.25 0.32 -28.10
C ARG A 120 -13.98 0.00 -27.30
N MET A 121 -12.80 0.30 -27.83
CA MET A 121 -11.54 0.10 -27.11
C MET A 121 -11.44 0.97 -25.86
N VAL A 122 -11.80 2.26 -25.97
CA VAL A 122 -11.84 3.19 -24.82
C VAL A 122 -12.81 2.67 -23.77
N ARG A 123 -14.06 2.34 -24.14
CA ARG A 123 -15.04 1.78 -23.20
C ARG A 123 -14.52 0.55 -22.46
N ARG A 124 -13.86 -0.37 -23.15
CA ARG A 124 -13.26 -1.57 -22.53
C ARG A 124 -12.16 -1.21 -21.53
N ARG A 125 -11.26 -0.29 -21.89
CA ARG A 125 -10.18 0.17 -21.01
C ARG A 125 -10.72 0.93 -19.80
N THR A 126 -11.70 1.82 -20.00
CA THR A 126 -12.40 2.52 -18.91
C THR A 126 -13.06 1.51 -17.96
N MET A 127 -13.74 0.49 -18.47
CA MET A 127 -14.35 -0.57 -17.64
C MET A 127 -13.32 -1.42 -16.89
N ALA A 128 -12.14 -1.65 -17.48
CA ALA A 128 -11.05 -2.31 -16.78
C ALA A 128 -10.51 -1.43 -15.63
N LEU A 129 -10.31 -0.14 -15.90
CA LEU A 129 -9.82 0.82 -14.91
C LEU A 129 -10.78 0.96 -13.72
N ARG A 130 -12.10 1.04 -13.96
CA ARG A 130 -13.13 1.11 -12.90
C ARG A 130 -13.03 -0.04 -11.89
N LYS A 131 -12.66 -1.23 -12.36
CA LYS A 131 -12.49 -2.43 -11.51
C LYS A 131 -11.18 -2.45 -10.73
N MET A 132 -10.18 -1.69 -11.16
CA MET A 132 -8.87 -1.62 -10.51
C MET A 132 -8.82 -0.57 -9.41
N ILE A 133 -9.56 0.52 -9.58
CA ILE A 133 -9.60 1.62 -8.62
C ILE A 133 -10.70 1.37 -7.59
N PRO A 134 -10.40 1.33 -6.28
CA PRO A 134 -11.44 1.24 -5.26
C PRO A 134 -12.45 2.40 -5.43
N GLY A 135 -13.74 2.10 -5.48
CA GLY A 135 -14.78 3.11 -5.74
C GLY A 135 -14.88 3.61 -7.19
N GLY A 136 -14.09 3.06 -8.13
CA GLY A 136 -14.08 3.45 -9.55
C GLY A 136 -15.40 3.17 -10.28
N ASP A 137 -16.16 2.16 -9.86
CA ASP A 137 -17.51 1.88 -10.39
C ASP A 137 -18.51 3.00 -10.08
N ALA A 138 -18.28 3.77 -9.01
CA ALA A 138 -19.15 4.87 -8.61
C ALA A 138 -18.79 6.22 -9.27
N ALA A 139 -17.63 6.32 -9.94
CA ALA A 139 -17.19 7.55 -10.61
C ALA A 139 -18.15 7.94 -11.74
N GLY A 140 -18.76 9.12 -11.66
CA GLY A 140 -19.80 9.57 -12.60
C GLY A 140 -19.27 9.86 -14.00
N ASP A 141 -18.07 10.44 -14.09
CA ASP A 141 -17.40 10.84 -15.33
C ASP A 141 -16.04 10.14 -15.49
N GLU A 142 -15.53 10.10 -16.73
CA GLU A 142 -14.22 9.52 -17.02
C GLU A 142 -13.07 10.37 -16.45
N ALA A 143 -13.24 11.69 -16.38
CA ALA A 143 -12.23 12.59 -15.85
C ALA A 143 -12.03 12.40 -14.33
N ALA A 144 -13.08 12.20 -13.53
CA ALA A 144 -12.89 11.84 -12.13
C ALA A 144 -12.25 10.47 -11.97
N LEU A 145 -12.61 9.48 -12.81
CA LEU A 145 -11.96 8.16 -12.76
C LEU A 145 -10.44 8.26 -12.97
N LEU A 146 -9.99 9.09 -13.91
CA LEU A 146 -8.57 9.33 -14.14
C LEU A 146 -7.90 10.07 -12.97
N ARG A 147 -8.55 11.09 -12.42
CA ARG A 147 -8.04 11.80 -11.22
C ARG A 147 -7.87 10.85 -10.04
N GLU A 148 -8.87 9.99 -9.78
CA GLU A 148 -8.82 8.97 -8.73
C GLU A 148 -7.73 7.94 -8.99
N ALA A 149 -7.54 7.51 -10.23
CA ALA A 149 -6.48 6.58 -10.59
C ALA A 149 -5.09 7.17 -10.33
N MET A 150 -4.87 8.43 -10.74
CA MET A 150 -3.61 9.13 -10.50
C MET A 150 -3.34 9.29 -9.00
N ASP A 151 -4.35 9.73 -8.25
CA ASP A 151 -4.25 9.89 -6.80
C ASP A 151 -3.92 8.53 -6.16
N TYR A 152 -4.66 7.48 -6.48
CA TYR A 152 -4.44 6.15 -5.91
C TYR A 152 -3.04 5.60 -6.22
N VAL A 153 -2.49 5.79 -7.43
CA VAL A 153 -1.12 5.39 -7.77
C VAL A 153 -0.08 6.08 -6.90
N VAL A 154 -0.25 7.38 -6.62
CA VAL A 154 0.67 8.12 -5.74
C VAL A 154 0.63 7.55 -4.31
N HIS A 155 -0.56 7.19 -3.81
CA HIS A 155 -0.75 6.62 -2.48
C HIS A 155 -0.24 5.17 -2.36
N LEU A 156 -0.40 4.36 -3.41
CA LEU A 156 0.19 3.01 -3.47
C LEU A 156 1.71 3.05 -3.39
N ARG A 157 2.36 3.97 -4.11
CA ARG A 157 3.82 4.16 -4.02
C ARG A 157 4.25 4.52 -2.61
N ALA A 158 3.51 5.40 -1.95
CA ALA A 158 3.73 5.78 -0.56
C ALA A 158 3.62 4.59 0.40
N GLN A 159 2.60 3.75 0.21
CA GLN A 159 2.37 2.55 1.01
C GLN A 159 3.55 1.59 0.90
N VAL A 160 3.99 1.32 -0.33
CA VAL A 160 5.15 0.47 -0.60
C VAL A 160 6.40 1.05 0.06
N ASP A 161 6.64 2.35 -0.04
CA ASP A 161 7.78 3.01 0.58
C ASP A 161 7.77 2.87 2.11
N VAL A 162 6.63 3.10 2.76
CA VAL A 162 6.48 2.96 4.21
C VAL A 162 6.70 1.51 4.65
N LEU A 163 6.06 0.55 3.98
CA LEU A 163 6.19 -0.87 4.32
C LEU A 163 7.62 -1.39 4.11
N ARG A 164 8.33 -0.92 3.08
CA ARG A 164 9.75 -1.25 2.88
C ARG A 164 10.63 -0.72 4.01
N ARG A 165 10.41 0.52 4.46
CA ARG A 165 11.15 1.10 5.60
C ARG A 165 10.88 0.36 6.90
N VAL A 166 9.62 0.01 7.16
CA VAL A 166 9.26 -0.81 8.32
C VAL A 166 9.94 -2.17 8.25
N SER A 167 9.92 -2.83 7.08
CA SER A 167 10.58 -4.13 6.90
C SER A 167 12.09 -4.04 7.12
N ALA A 168 12.75 -3.02 6.57
CA ALA A 168 14.18 -2.78 6.78
C ALA A 168 14.50 -2.57 8.27
N ALA A 169 13.72 -1.73 8.96
CA ALA A 169 13.90 -1.48 10.40
C ALA A 169 13.73 -2.75 11.24
N VAL A 170 12.73 -3.58 10.92
CA VAL A 170 12.52 -4.87 11.60
C VAL A 170 13.70 -5.82 11.35
N GLN A 171 14.18 -5.91 10.10
CA GLN A 171 15.33 -6.76 9.77
C GLN A 171 16.59 -6.31 10.53
N THR A 172 16.89 -5.01 10.54
CA THR A 172 18.04 -4.48 11.30
C THR A 172 17.90 -4.76 12.79
N SER A 173 16.71 -4.61 13.37
CA SER A 173 16.48 -4.93 14.78
C SER A 173 16.67 -6.43 15.08
N THR A 174 16.25 -7.32 14.18
CA THR A 174 16.48 -8.77 14.37
C THR A 174 17.96 -9.16 14.24
N VAL A 175 18.73 -8.45 13.41
CA VAL A 175 20.18 -8.64 13.30
C VAL A 175 20.87 -8.11 14.56
N VAL A 176 20.53 -6.91 15.01
CA VAL A 176 21.07 -6.33 16.24
C VAL A 176 20.74 -7.20 17.46
N LEU A 177 19.54 -7.78 17.56
CA LEU A 177 19.21 -8.71 18.65
C LEU A 177 19.97 -10.04 18.53
N ARG A 178 20.28 -10.52 17.32
CA ARG A 178 21.06 -11.74 17.10
C ARG A 178 22.56 -11.57 17.35
N TYR A 179 23.11 -10.37 17.13
CA TYR A 179 24.53 -10.07 17.36
C TYR A 179 24.80 -9.25 18.63
N GLY A 180 23.76 -8.69 19.26
CA GLY A 180 23.84 -7.92 20.50
C GLY A 180 23.89 -8.79 21.77
N SER A 181 23.71 -10.10 21.65
CA SER A 181 23.95 -11.04 22.76
C SER A 181 25.43 -11.42 22.92
N CYS A 182 26.35 -10.81 22.14
CA CYS A 182 27.80 -11.07 22.21
C CYS A 182 28.60 -9.75 22.30
N SER A 183 28.17 -8.83 23.15
CA SER A 183 28.96 -7.65 23.52
C SER A 183 28.79 -7.35 25.01
N GLU A 184 29.18 -8.32 25.84
CA GLU A 184 29.70 -7.99 27.17
C GLU A 184 31.21 -7.72 26.98
N TYR A 185 31.71 -6.65 27.60
CA TYR A 185 33.06 -6.07 27.52
C TYR A 185 33.34 -5.07 26.38
N GLY A 186 33.00 -3.82 26.69
CA GLY A 186 33.53 -2.62 26.04
C GLY A 186 33.36 -1.42 26.97
N ARG A 187 33.98 -1.50 28.14
CA ARG A 187 34.03 -0.45 29.17
C ARG A 187 34.60 0.82 28.54
N ILE A 188 33.77 1.83 28.27
CA ILE A 188 34.25 3.18 28.01
C ILE A 188 34.74 3.72 29.36
N VAL A 189 36.02 3.49 29.65
CA VAL A 189 36.71 4.21 30.71
C VAL A 189 37.08 5.56 30.12
N VAL A 190 36.33 6.60 30.49
CA VAL A 190 36.81 7.97 30.37
C VAL A 190 37.82 8.14 31.50
N THR A 191 39.10 7.95 31.22
CA THR A 191 40.17 8.40 32.11
C THR A 191 40.43 9.87 31.84
N ASP A 192 40.01 10.70 32.79
CA ASP A 192 40.49 12.07 32.98
C ASP A 192 41.82 12.04 33.74
N GLY A 193 42.68 13.03 33.52
CA GLY A 193 43.99 13.21 34.18
C GLY A 193 45.15 13.28 33.18
N SER A 194 45.66 14.45 32.79
CA SER A 194 46.52 15.41 33.53
C SER A 194 47.97 14.93 33.73
N GLU A 195 48.90 15.88 33.54
CA GLU A 195 50.35 15.89 33.92
C GLU A 195 51.33 15.60 32.76
N LYS A 196 51.95 16.63 32.13
CA LYS A 196 53.23 17.34 32.46
C LYS A 196 54.45 16.40 32.35
N ASP A 197 55.66 16.76 31.92
CA ASP A 197 56.37 17.93 31.39
C ASP A 197 57.70 17.36 30.80
N GLU A 198 58.53 18.22 30.20
CA GLU A 198 59.97 18.08 29.78
C GLU A 198 60.16 18.32 28.28
N HIS A 199 60.45 19.54 27.82
CA HIS A 199 61.63 20.40 28.01
C HIS A 199 62.91 19.87 27.36
N LEU A 200 63.27 20.47 26.21
CA LEU A 200 64.61 20.70 25.62
C LEU A 200 64.31 21.57 24.38
N LYS A 201 64.31 22.91 24.46
CA LYS A 201 65.45 23.84 24.52
C LYS A 201 66.45 23.61 23.37
N GLU A 202 66.25 24.33 22.27
CA GLU A 202 67.34 24.71 21.37
C GLU A 202 67.14 26.14 20.88
N ASP A 203 68.28 26.79 20.78
CA ASP A 203 68.50 28.22 20.87
C ASP A 203 68.58 28.90 19.49
N HIS A 204 68.19 30.18 19.49
CA HIS A 204 68.79 31.30 18.76
C HIS A 204 68.75 31.42 17.21
N ALA A 205 68.18 32.57 16.79
CA ALA A 205 68.70 33.60 15.85
C ALA A 205 67.66 33.99 14.77
N SER A 206 66.99 35.14 14.91
CA SER A 206 67.43 36.49 14.49
C SER A 206 67.21 36.79 13.01
N GLY A 207 66.35 37.79 12.73
CA GLY A 207 66.53 38.68 11.58
C GLY A 207 65.34 38.89 10.64
N MET A 208 65.04 40.17 10.39
CA MET A 208 64.32 40.77 9.24
C MET A 208 62.78 40.70 9.28
N ILE A 209 61.99 41.79 9.29
CA ILE A 209 62.13 43.23 9.01
C ILE A 209 61.05 43.95 9.84
#